data_AF-A0A8T0GFR7-F1
#
_entry.id   AF-A0A8T0GFR7-F1
#
_cell.length_a   1.000
_cell.length_b   1.000
_cell.length_c   1.000
_cell.angle_alpha   90.00
_cell.angle_beta   90.00
_cell.angle_gamma   90.00
#
_symmetry.space_group_name_H-M   'P 1'
#
loop_
_entity.id
_entity.type
_entity.pdbx_description
1 polymer ?
#
loop_
_entity_poly.entity_id
_entity_poly.type
_entity_poly.pdbx_seq_one_letter_code
_entity_poly.pdbx_strand_id
1 'polypeptide(L)'
;MLILLISLLGRMQGQNEAWTAEAERNFVWNKLQTLRSTYLNNMIELYGTLTARSNQPMPAEQLQKLKHYKDVLHRMIPYLRVPQDRVPAEFNRDKVDAFEKQIKNIMETFQRRR
;
A
#
# COMPACT_ATOMS: atom_id res chain seq x y z
N MET A 1 -12.17 -27.18 -39.36
CA MET A 1 -12.52 -25.75 -39.20
C MET A 1 -12.92 -25.40 -37.76
N LEU A 2 -13.73 -26.21 -37.06
CA LEU A 2 -14.21 -25.93 -35.69
C LEU A 2 -13.10 -25.79 -34.61
N ILE A 3 -12.04 -26.60 -34.69
CA ILE A 3 -10.91 -26.58 -33.72
C ILE A 3 -10.15 -25.24 -33.75
N LEU A 4 -9.99 -24.64 -34.94
CA LEU A 4 -9.30 -23.35 -35.09
C LEU A 4 -10.09 -22.20 -34.45
N LEU A 5 -11.42 -22.26 -34.49
CA LEU A 5 -12.31 -21.28 -33.85
C LEU A 5 -12.23 -21.33 -32.32
N ILE A 6 -12.17 -22.54 -31.74
CA ILE A 6 -12.03 -22.73 -30.29
C ILE A 6 -10.67 -22.22 -29.81
N SER A 7 -9.59 -22.51 -30.54
CA SER A 7 -8.26 -21.99 -30.20
C SER A 7 -8.18 -20.46 -30.33
N LEU A 8 -8.89 -19.85 -31.29
CA LEU A 8 -8.92 -18.40 -31.45
C LEU A 8 -9.70 -17.70 -30.33
N LEU A 9 -10.85 -18.26 -29.93
CA LEU A 9 -11.64 -17.77 -28.80
C LEU A 9 -10.87 -17.83 -27.49
N GLY A 10 -10.16 -18.94 -27.21
CA GLY A 10 -9.32 -19.07 -26.03
C GLY A 10 -8.18 -18.04 -25.98
N ARG A 11 -7.55 -17.74 -27.13
CA ARG A 11 -6.52 -16.69 -27.22
C ARG A 11 -7.09 -15.29 -26.98
N MET A 12 -8.28 -14.99 -27.52
CA MET A 12 -8.94 -13.69 -27.31
C MET A 12 -9.35 -13.48 -25.85
N GLN A 13 -9.89 -14.51 -25.19
CA GLN A 13 -10.26 -14.43 -23.78
C GLN A 13 -9.03 -14.22 -22.88
N GLY A 14 -7.97 -15.03 -23.05
CA GLY A 14 -6.74 -14.87 -22.27
C GLY A 14 -6.05 -13.53 -22.51
N GLN A 15 -6.12 -12.99 -23.73
CA GLN A 15 -5.61 -11.66 -24.03
C GLN A 15 -6.43 -10.58 -23.30
N ASN A 16 -7.77 -10.63 -23.37
CA ASN A 16 -8.63 -9.65 -22.69
C ASN A 16 -8.42 -9.64 -21.16
N GLU A 17 -8.27 -10.81 -20.53
CA GLU A 17 -7.99 -10.91 -19.08
C GLU A 17 -6.62 -10.35 -18.71
N ALA A 18 -5.60 -10.53 -19.56
CA ALA A 18 -4.27 -9.97 -19.33
C ALA A 18 -4.29 -8.43 -19.39
N TRP A 19 -5.00 -7.85 -20.36
CA TRP A 19 -5.14 -6.39 -20.49
C TRP A 19 -5.88 -5.78 -19.29
N THR A 20 -6.92 -6.45 -18.77
CA THR A 20 -7.65 -5.95 -17.59
C THR A 20 -6.82 -6.03 -16.32
N ALA A 21 -6.08 -7.12 -16.12
CA ALA A 21 -5.18 -7.27 -14.97
C ALA A 21 -4.02 -6.25 -15.00
N GLU A 22 -3.47 -5.96 -16.18
CA GLU A 22 -2.46 -4.93 -16.36
C GLU A 22 -3.02 -3.53 -16.11
N ALA A 23 -4.18 -3.20 -16.66
CA ALA A 23 -4.84 -1.91 -16.42
C ALA A 23 -5.12 -1.70 -14.91
N GLU A 24 -5.54 -2.76 -14.22
CA GLU A 24 -5.81 -2.72 -12.79
C GLU A 24 -4.53 -2.51 -11.96
N ARG A 25 -3.48 -3.24 -12.28
CA ARG A 25 -2.15 -3.07 -11.66
C ARG A 25 -1.62 -1.65 -11.87
N ASN A 26 -1.79 -1.10 -13.07
CA ASN A 26 -1.36 0.25 -13.41
C ASN A 26 -2.11 1.30 -12.59
N PHE A 27 -3.43 1.15 -12.45
CA PHE A 27 -4.25 2.03 -11.61
C PHE A 27 -3.77 2.03 -10.16
N VAL A 28 -3.63 0.84 -9.56
CA VAL A 28 -3.18 0.66 -8.18
C VAL A 28 -1.78 1.26 -7.99
N TRP A 29 -0.85 0.96 -8.90
CA TRP A 29 0.52 1.44 -8.80
C TRP A 29 0.60 2.96 -8.90
N ASN A 30 -0.12 3.57 -9.84
CA ASN A 30 -0.19 5.04 -9.97
C ASN A 30 -0.70 5.68 -8.67
N LYS A 31 -1.73 5.10 -8.06
CA LYS A 31 -2.26 5.58 -6.78
C LYS A 31 -1.24 5.43 -5.65
N LEU A 32 -0.50 4.32 -5.60
CA LEU A 32 0.61 4.15 -4.66
C LEU A 32 1.72 5.20 -4.87
N GLN A 33 2.03 5.58 -6.12
CA GLN A 33 3.01 6.65 -6.39
C GLN A 33 2.52 8.03 -5.92
N THR A 34 1.22 8.34 -6.07
CA THR A 34 0.63 9.55 -5.48
C THR A 34 0.79 9.55 -3.96
N LEU A 35 0.41 8.46 -3.29
CA LEU A 35 0.54 8.34 -1.83
C LEU A 35 2.01 8.41 -1.38
N ARG A 36 2.92 7.81 -2.15
CA ARG A 36 4.36 7.88 -1.91
C ARG A 36 4.83 9.33 -1.91
N SER A 37 4.51 10.08 -2.96
CA SER A 37 4.91 11.49 -3.11
C SER A 37 4.38 12.35 -1.96
N THR A 38 3.13 12.13 -1.55
CA THR A 38 2.48 12.95 -0.51
C THR A 38 2.91 12.58 0.91
N TYR A 39 3.09 11.29 1.23
CA TYR A 39 3.17 10.84 2.62
C TYR A 39 4.48 10.14 3.01
N LEU A 40 5.27 9.62 2.06
CA LEU A 40 6.39 8.72 2.39
C LEU A 40 7.41 9.37 3.35
N ASN A 41 7.81 10.62 3.10
CA ASN A 41 8.78 11.30 3.95
C ASN A 41 8.25 11.50 5.38
N ASN A 42 7.01 11.97 5.51
CA ASN A 42 6.36 12.15 6.81
C ASN A 42 6.19 10.82 7.57
N MET A 43 5.87 9.74 6.85
CA MET A 43 5.78 8.40 7.43
C MET A 43 7.14 7.90 7.94
N ILE A 44 8.23 8.15 7.21
CA ILE A 44 9.59 7.80 7.63
C ILE A 44 10.02 8.62 8.85
N GLU A 45 9.78 9.93 8.85
CA GLU A 45 10.07 10.81 9.99
C GLU A 45 9.29 10.36 11.23
N LEU A 46 8.00 10.08 11.08
CA LEU A 46 7.16 9.58 12.16
C LEU A 46 7.67 8.22 12.66
N TYR A 47 8.00 7.28 11.77
CA TYR A 47 8.56 5.99 12.16
C TYR A 47 9.85 6.14 12.97
N GLY A 48 10.76 7.03 12.55
CA GLY A 48 11.98 7.36 13.29
C GLY A 48 11.68 7.95 14.67
N THR A 49 10.73 8.89 14.74
CA THR A 49 10.28 9.53 15.98
C THR A 49 9.67 8.52 16.95
N LEU A 50 8.79 7.64 16.47
CA LEU A 50 8.19 6.58 17.28
C LEU A 50 9.23 5.57 17.78
N THR A 51 10.24 5.26 16.95
CA THR A 51 11.34 4.38 17.32
C THR A 51 12.18 4.99 18.45
N ALA A 52 12.59 6.25 18.31
CA ALA A 52 13.35 6.95 19.34
C ALA A 52 12.55 7.06 20.65
N ARG A 53 11.26 7.43 20.58
CA ARG A 53 10.40 7.54 21.75
C ARG A 53 10.19 6.20 22.45
N SER A 54 10.08 5.10 21.71
CA SER A 54 9.91 3.75 22.28
C SER A 54 11.09 3.28 23.12
N ASN A 55 12.27 3.89 22.98
CA ASN A 55 13.45 3.58 23.77
C ASN A 55 13.50 4.35 25.11
N GLN A 56 12.56 5.28 25.34
CA GLN A 56 12.47 6.05 26.58
C GLN A 56 11.54 5.36 27.59
N PRO A 57 11.78 5.48 28.90
CA PRO A 57 10.86 4.98 29.93
C PRO A 57 9.46 5.58 29.81
N MET A 58 8.42 4.76 29.79
CA MET A 58 7.02 5.20 29.74
C MET A 58 6.04 4.13 30.25
N PRO A 59 4.78 4.48 30.54
CA PRO A 59 3.76 3.50 30.91
C PRO A 59 3.55 2.44 29.83
N ALA A 60 3.33 1.18 30.25
CA ALA A 60 3.23 0.04 29.35
C ALA A 60 2.15 0.21 28.26
N GLU A 61 1.00 0.80 28.61
CA GLU A 61 -0.08 1.07 27.66
C GLU A 61 0.35 2.05 26.55
N GLN A 62 1.08 3.11 26.92
CA GLN A 62 1.61 4.08 25.95
C GLN A 62 2.63 3.41 25.03
N LEU A 63 3.49 2.56 25.59
CA LEU A 63 4.48 1.81 24.81
C LEU A 63 3.82 0.86 23.81
N GLN A 64 2.77 0.13 24.22
CA GLN A 64 2.01 -0.74 23.32
C GLN A 64 1.38 0.05 22.18
N LYS A 65 0.81 1.21 22.47
CA LYS A 65 0.22 2.10 21.45
C LYS A 65 1.27 2.60 20.46
N LEU A 66 2.45 3.03 20.91
CA LEU A 66 3.53 3.46 20.01
C LEU A 66 4.05 2.29 19.15
N LYS A 67 4.23 1.11 19.74
CA LYS A 67 4.64 -0.10 19.01
C LYS A 67 3.65 -0.45 17.91
N HIS A 68 2.34 -0.37 18.18
CA HIS A 68 1.31 -0.62 17.18
C HIS A 68 1.46 0.31 15.96
N TYR A 69 1.55 1.63 16.16
CA TYR A 69 1.72 2.56 15.04
C TYR A 69 3.05 2.37 14.30
N LYS A 70 4.13 2.07 15.04
CA LYS A 70 5.44 1.78 14.47
C LYS A 70 5.38 0.57 13.54
N ASP A 71 4.76 -0.53 13.99
CA ASP A 71 4.63 -1.77 13.22
C ASP A 71 3.76 -1.58 11.97
N VAL A 72 2.69 -0.78 12.08
CA VAL A 72 1.87 -0.41 10.92
C VAL A 72 2.69 0.38 9.90
N LEU A 73 3.40 1.42 10.31
CA LEU A 73 4.28 2.19 9.40
C LEU A 73 5.36 1.32 8.75
N HIS A 74 5.99 0.42 9.53
CA HIS A 74 6.99 -0.52 9.02
C HIS A 74 6.43 -1.43 7.92
N ARG A 75 5.16 -1.85 8.03
CA ARG A 75 4.48 -2.67 7.02
C ARG A 75 4.04 -1.85 5.80
N MET A 76 3.64 -0.60 5.97
CA MET A 76 3.09 0.23 4.89
C MET A 76 4.19 0.85 4.00
N ILE A 77 5.31 1.29 4.58
CA ILE A 77 6.39 1.96 3.84
C ILE A 77 6.90 1.13 2.62
N PRO A 78 7.09 -0.20 2.72
CA PRO A 78 7.48 -1.02 1.57
C PRO A 78 6.49 -0.98 0.40
N TYR A 79 5.18 -0.92 0.66
CA TYR A 79 4.17 -0.83 -0.42
C TYR A 79 4.26 0.49 -1.18
N LEU A 80 4.67 1.58 -0.53
CA LEU A 80 4.95 2.86 -1.21
C LEU A 80 6.25 2.86 -2.01
N ARG A 81 7.08 1.81 -1.85
CA ARG A 81 8.36 1.64 -2.55
C ARG A 81 8.34 0.52 -3.59
N VAL A 82 7.23 -0.19 -3.71
CA VAL A 82 7.14 -1.33 -4.61
C VAL A 82 7.20 -0.86 -6.08
N PRO A 83 8.02 -1.50 -6.93
CA PRO A 83 7.95 -1.26 -8.37
C PRO A 83 6.68 -1.90 -8.95
N GLN A 84 6.24 -1.41 -10.11
CA GLN A 84 4.94 -1.74 -10.71
C GLN A 84 4.76 -3.23 -10.98
N ASP A 85 5.82 -3.91 -11.42
CA ASP A 85 5.86 -5.35 -11.71
C ASP A 85 5.74 -6.22 -10.46
N ARG A 86 5.99 -5.65 -9.27
CA ARG A 86 5.96 -6.36 -7.99
C ARG A 86 4.76 -6.01 -7.12
N VAL A 87 3.80 -5.23 -7.63
CA VAL A 87 2.53 -5.02 -6.94
C VAL A 87 1.80 -6.36 -6.89
N PRO A 88 1.46 -6.88 -5.68
CA PRO A 88 0.76 -8.16 -5.57
C PRO A 88 -0.60 -8.11 -6.28
N ALA A 89 -0.96 -9.17 -6.99
CA ALA A 89 -2.22 -9.21 -7.76
C ALA A 89 -3.46 -9.09 -6.86
N GLU A 90 -3.37 -9.55 -5.62
CA GLU A 90 -4.41 -9.41 -4.62
C GLU A 90 -4.55 -7.97 -4.08
N PHE A 91 -3.60 -7.08 -4.35
CA PHE A 91 -3.63 -5.67 -3.92
C PHE A 91 -4.42 -4.82 -4.92
N ASN A 92 -5.74 -4.99 -4.92
CA ASN A 92 -6.67 -4.33 -5.83
C ASN A 92 -7.08 -2.90 -5.38
N ARG A 93 -7.96 -2.26 -6.16
CA ARG A 93 -8.56 -0.94 -5.86
C ARG A 93 -9.06 -0.77 -4.42
N ASP A 94 -9.87 -1.70 -3.93
CA ASP A 94 -10.45 -1.59 -2.59
C ASP A 94 -9.37 -1.58 -1.51
N LYS A 95 -8.31 -2.38 -1.70
CA LYS A 95 -7.19 -2.42 -0.77
C LYS A 95 -6.35 -1.16 -0.82
N VAL A 96 -6.08 -0.59 -2.00
CA VAL A 96 -5.34 0.69 -2.08
C VAL A 96 -6.16 1.87 -1.51
N ASP A 97 -7.49 1.83 -1.61
CA ASP A 97 -8.38 2.82 -0.99
C ASP A 97 -8.41 2.70 0.53
N ALA A 98 -8.50 1.49 1.06
CA ALA A 98 -8.39 1.24 2.50
C ALA A 98 -7.00 1.64 3.04
N PHE A 99 -5.95 1.35 2.27
CA PHE A 99 -4.58 1.73 2.59
C PHE A 99 -4.41 3.25 2.66
N GLU A 100 -4.95 3.99 1.68
CA GLU A 100 -4.96 5.46 1.70
C GLU A 100 -5.65 6.00 2.96
N LYS A 101 -6.85 5.50 3.29
CA LYS A 101 -7.59 5.90 4.50
C LYS A 101 -6.76 5.66 5.76
N GLN A 102 -6.07 4.53 5.84
CA GLN A 102 -5.21 4.21 6.97
C GLN A 102 -4.02 5.17 7.08
N ILE A 103 -3.36 5.53 5.97
CA ILE A 103 -2.29 6.54 5.98
C ILE A 103 -2.82 7.86 6.52
N LYS A 104 -3.94 8.35 5.97
CA LYS A 104 -4.55 9.63 6.38
C LYS A 104 -4.86 9.66 7.87
N ASN A 105 -5.53 8.63 8.37
CA ASN A 105 -5.89 8.51 9.80
C ASN A 105 -4.65 8.57 10.72
N ILE A 106 -3.57 7.87 10.36
CA ILE A 106 -2.33 7.90 11.15
C ILE A 106 -1.73 9.31 11.09
N MET A 107 -1.54 9.88 9.90
CA MET A 107 -0.94 11.20 9.74
C MET A 107 -1.73 12.28 10.49
N GLU A 108 -3.05 12.31 10.38
CA GLU A 108 -3.91 13.25 11.09
C GLU A 108 -3.83 13.08 12.61
N THR A 109 -3.77 11.84 13.11
CA THR A 109 -3.64 11.54 14.54
C THR A 109 -2.38 12.14 15.14
N PHE A 110 -1.28 12.17 14.37
CA PHE A 110 0.01 12.71 14.83
C PHE A 110 0.21 14.19 14.47
N GLN A 111 -0.42 14.71 13.41
CA GLN A 111 -0.45 16.14 13.11
C GLN A 111 -1.23 16.94 14.15
N ARG A 112 -2.38 16.45 14.62
CA ARG A 112 -3.16 17.12 15.69
C ARG A 112 -2.45 17.21 17.05
N ARG A 113 -1.32 16.51 17.20
CA ARG A 113 -0.55 16.45 18.46
C ARG A 113 0.76 17.24 18.40
N ARG A 114 1.10 17.80 17.23
CA ARG A 114 2.28 18.65 17.00
C ARG A 114 1.87 20.11 17.12
#